data_AF-A0A927RZ68-F1
#
_entry.id   AF-A0A927RZ68-F1
#
_cell.length_a   1.000
_cell.length_b   1.000
_cell.length_c   1.000
_cell.angle_alpha   90.00
_cell.angle_beta   90.00
_cell.angle_gamma   90.00
#
_symmetry.space_group_name_H-M   'P 1'
#
loop_
_entity.id
_entity.type
_entity.pdbx_description
1 polymer ?
#
loop_
_entity_poly.entity_id
_entity_poly.type
_entity_poly.pdbx_seq_one_letter_code
_entity_poly.pdbx_strand_id
1 'polypeptide(L)'
;MVMKAGAKTTIRLFKRHVVRLITIIAIILVSVGFMAGIGEVEKTMRLAVNERYIDSNLSDVYLKSTNPYGFTQEEISQIEQRFGADNTEKSFSYEYEEDGEVFRVYSYDLQASLINKLELLEGRFPIAVDEIVAERETELFPRYDVGEKVTLQGKTYTVCGIVENPLLSLKKDERSFMFSNAYLRNVFYIQTDNLPMVNDIHTLLKNRDLFDAYNAEYETEIREMKAELETELGKENVIVLSLYENAGLYSIVAYAEKVGLIAVAFVVFFLLVTLLVVYSTMSRLFEEERSQIACQKTLGYGDKQTIARYVFFVAVGILIGGALALPVGYGMLRVIYFAFTSHYSMPAFPSGIRFGYYLFSFAVIFVFNTLLAFIRGIRNVKGSPALLLTPKAPKSGKKVLLERIPLLWNRLSFKYKSTLRNVLLFKSRFFMTVVSVIGSTVLVFAGMGLLDCARLRENAFAISAVAILVLVFSAVLCALVVYNLTNINVSERKREIATLMVLGYHDKEVTGYIYREIYIMSLIGALLGVPLGVAFLDIVFGLIDFGTLSDINWWTYVLTPLLTMSFSFISTRLLRKKIVKTDMNASLKSLE
;
A
#
# COMPACT_ATOMS: atom_id res chain seq x y z
N MET A 1 43.02 -14.47 -21.16
CA MET A 1 42.26 -14.24 -22.41
C MET A 1 40.77 -14.59 -22.28
N VAL A 2 40.42 -15.73 -21.65
CA VAL A 2 39.03 -16.20 -21.45
C VAL A 2 38.14 -15.24 -20.64
N MET A 3 38.64 -14.65 -19.54
CA MET A 3 37.87 -13.65 -18.76
C MET A 3 37.51 -12.38 -19.56
N LYS A 4 38.43 -11.88 -20.40
CA LYS A 4 38.17 -10.71 -21.28
C LYS A 4 37.13 -11.01 -22.37
N ALA A 5 37.07 -12.25 -22.86
CA ALA A 5 36.05 -12.69 -23.82
C ALA A 5 34.67 -12.89 -23.17
N GLY A 6 34.62 -13.45 -21.95
CA GLY A 6 33.40 -13.59 -21.16
C GLY A 6 32.74 -12.25 -20.84
N ALA A 7 33.53 -11.24 -20.44
CA ALA A 7 33.01 -9.90 -20.18
C ALA A 7 32.42 -9.24 -21.44
N LYS A 8 33.12 -9.31 -22.59
CA LYS A 8 32.64 -8.75 -23.86
C LYS A 8 31.32 -9.38 -24.33
N THR A 9 31.20 -10.70 -24.18
CA THR A 9 29.97 -11.42 -24.57
C THR A 9 28.81 -11.10 -23.62
N THR A 10 29.05 -10.92 -22.33
CA THR A 10 28.03 -10.43 -21.38
C THR A 10 27.60 -9.00 -21.70
N ILE A 11 28.52 -8.08 -21.98
CA ILE A 11 28.14 -6.70 -22.40
C ILE A 11 27.30 -6.73 -23.68
N ARG A 12 27.62 -7.60 -24.63
CA ARG A 12 26.83 -7.77 -25.86
C ARG A 12 25.41 -8.30 -25.56
N LEU A 13 25.26 -9.22 -24.60
CA LEU A 13 23.95 -9.70 -24.13
C LEU A 13 23.10 -8.53 -23.61
N PHE A 14 23.68 -7.68 -22.76
CA PHE A 14 23.00 -6.50 -22.22
C PHE A 14 22.55 -5.54 -23.33
N LYS A 15 23.43 -5.20 -24.28
CA LYS A 15 23.11 -4.32 -25.40
C LYS A 15 21.98 -4.88 -26.28
N ARG A 16 22.02 -6.19 -26.58
CA ARG A 16 21.02 -6.85 -27.44
C ARG A 16 19.64 -6.89 -26.79
N HIS A 17 19.58 -7.03 -25.47
CA HIS A 17 18.33 -7.22 -24.71
C HIS A 17 18.00 -6.06 -23.77
N VAL A 18 18.48 -4.85 -24.07
CA VAL A 18 18.31 -3.67 -23.19
C VAL A 18 16.84 -3.37 -22.87
N VAL A 19 15.93 -3.54 -23.82
CA VAL A 19 14.48 -3.32 -23.61
C VAL A 19 13.92 -4.28 -22.56
N ARG A 20 14.39 -5.54 -22.52
CA ARG A 20 13.99 -6.50 -21.50
C ARG A 20 14.53 -6.13 -20.13
N LEU A 21 15.78 -5.67 -20.10
CA LEU A 21 16.40 -5.22 -18.86
C LEU A 21 15.62 -4.05 -18.26
N ILE A 22 15.29 -3.03 -19.07
CA ILE A 22 14.48 -1.88 -18.65
C ILE A 22 13.11 -2.33 -18.14
N THR A 23 12.48 -3.30 -18.82
CA THR A 23 11.17 -3.82 -18.40
C THR A 23 11.24 -4.56 -17.06
N ILE A 24 12.29 -5.37 -16.84
CA ILE A 24 12.53 -6.02 -15.54
C ILE A 24 12.78 -4.97 -14.45
N ILE A 25 13.63 -3.98 -14.71
CA ILE A 25 13.92 -2.88 -13.77
C ILE A 25 12.61 -2.17 -13.38
N ALA A 26 11.77 -1.80 -14.35
CA ALA A 26 10.53 -1.09 -14.11
C ALA A 26 9.52 -1.92 -13.29
N ILE A 27 9.39 -3.21 -13.58
CA ILE A 27 8.48 -4.09 -12.83
C ILE A 27 8.97 -4.28 -11.39
N ILE A 28 10.27 -4.50 -11.20
CA ILE A 28 10.85 -4.62 -9.85
C ILE A 28 10.71 -3.30 -9.10
N LEU A 29 10.95 -2.16 -9.74
CA LEU A 29 10.79 -0.84 -9.14
C LEU A 29 9.36 -0.64 -8.61
N VAL A 30 8.35 -0.97 -9.42
CA VAL A 30 6.94 -0.81 -9.03
C VAL A 30 6.58 -1.76 -7.88
N SER A 31 6.96 -3.04 -7.98
CA SER A 31 6.61 -4.03 -6.96
C SER A 31 7.34 -3.83 -5.63
N VAL A 32 8.67 -3.66 -5.67
CA VAL A 32 9.47 -3.40 -4.45
C VAL A 32 9.16 -2.03 -3.88
N GLY A 33 8.93 -1.02 -4.72
CA GLY A 33 8.61 0.34 -4.26
C GLY A 33 7.28 0.39 -3.53
N PHE A 34 6.27 -0.30 -4.06
CA PHE A 34 4.98 -0.47 -3.41
C PHE A 34 5.10 -1.18 -2.05
N MET A 35 5.83 -2.31 -1.99
CA MET A 35 6.13 -3.02 -0.75
C MET A 35 6.78 -2.11 0.28
N ALA A 36 7.85 -1.41 -0.12
CA ALA A 36 8.64 -0.55 0.75
C ALA A 36 7.86 0.66 1.28
N GLY A 37 6.93 1.18 0.49
CA GLY A 37 6.11 2.33 0.87
C GLY A 37 4.98 1.94 1.82
N ILE A 38 4.08 1.05 1.39
CA ILE A 38 2.86 0.76 2.15
C ILE A 38 3.14 -0.20 3.32
N GLY A 39 4.07 -1.14 3.17
CA GLY A 39 4.39 -2.12 4.21
C GLY A 39 4.99 -1.54 5.49
N GLU A 40 5.52 -0.31 5.47
CA GLU A 40 6.06 0.39 6.64
C GLU A 40 5.07 1.37 7.28
N VAL A 41 3.88 1.56 6.69
CA VAL A 41 2.91 2.55 7.18
C VAL A 41 2.48 2.28 8.61
N GLU A 42 2.04 1.05 8.90
CA GLU A 42 1.55 0.68 10.23
C GLU A 42 2.58 1.01 11.31
N LYS A 43 3.81 0.53 11.11
CA LYS A 43 4.91 0.74 12.03
C LYS A 43 5.27 2.22 12.16
N THR A 44 5.26 2.97 11.06
CA THR A 44 5.57 4.40 11.08
C THR A 44 4.52 5.19 11.85
N MET A 45 3.23 4.88 11.70
CA MET A 45 2.17 5.54 12.47
C MET A 45 2.25 5.17 13.95
N ARG A 46 2.48 3.89 14.27
CA ARG A 46 2.68 3.44 15.67
C ARG A 46 3.86 4.14 16.32
N LEU A 47 4.97 4.31 15.60
CA LEU A 47 6.13 5.07 16.08
C LEU A 47 5.78 6.54 16.33
N ALA A 48 5.07 7.20 15.41
CA ALA A 48 4.65 8.59 15.59
C ALA A 48 3.68 8.77 16.78
N VAL A 49 2.75 7.83 16.97
CA VAL A 49 1.86 7.83 18.14
C VAL A 49 2.64 7.61 19.44
N ASN A 50 3.64 6.72 19.42
CA ASN A 50 4.50 6.47 20.58
C ASN A 50 5.40 7.67 20.91
N GLU A 51 5.95 8.36 19.91
CA GLU A 51 6.70 9.60 20.10
C GLU A 51 5.82 10.66 20.80
N ARG A 52 4.58 10.85 20.35
CA ARG A 52 3.61 11.74 21.03
C ARG A 52 3.29 11.26 22.46
N TYR A 53 3.14 9.96 22.67
CA TYR A 53 2.89 9.37 23.99
C TYR A 53 3.99 9.69 25.00
N ILE A 54 5.24 9.64 24.56
CA ILE A 54 6.42 9.95 25.39
C ILE A 54 6.58 11.46 25.55
N ASP A 55 6.62 12.22 24.45
CA ASP A 55 6.96 13.65 24.46
C ASP A 55 5.90 14.52 25.16
N SER A 56 4.62 14.19 24.99
CA SER A 56 3.51 14.87 25.66
C SER A 56 3.16 14.25 27.01
N ASN A 57 3.89 13.21 27.44
CA ASN A 57 3.64 12.48 28.68
C ASN A 57 2.16 12.08 28.84
N LEU A 58 1.62 11.43 27.81
CA LEU A 58 0.20 11.09 27.74
C LEU A 58 -0.21 10.17 28.89
N SER A 59 -1.37 10.45 29.50
CA SER A 59 -1.93 9.62 30.56
C SER A 59 -2.30 8.23 30.05
N ASP A 60 -1.92 7.21 30.81
CA ASP A 60 -2.21 5.81 30.53
C ASP A 60 -3.66 5.46 30.89
N VAL A 61 -4.09 5.95 32.04
CA VAL A 61 -5.44 5.77 32.57
C VAL A 61 -6.04 7.14 32.87
N TYR A 62 -7.29 7.31 32.47
CA TYR A 62 -8.10 8.50 32.68
C TYR A 62 -9.37 8.09 33.43
N LEU A 63 -9.52 8.59 34.65
CA LEU A 63 -10.62 8.30 35.55
C LEU A 63 -11.59 9.47 35.54
N LYS A 64 -12.85 9.20 35.21
CA LYS A 64 -13.94 10.19 35.28
C LYS A 64 -14.93 9.79 36.36
N SER A 65 -15.21 10.70 37.28
CA SER A 65 -16.18 10.46 38.35
C SER A 65 -17.60 10.45 37.77
N THR A 66 -18.43 9.49 38.19
CA THR A 66 -19.87 9.50 37.91
C THR A 66 -20.65 10.28 38.97
N ASN A 67 -19.99 10.63 40.09
CA ASN A 67 -20.58 11.38 41.17
C ASN A 67 -20.72 12.87 40.76
N PRO A 68 -21.91 13.48 40.90
CA PRO A 68 -22.12 14.91 40.61
C PRO A 68 -21.22 15.87 41.41
N TYR A 69 -20.68 15.42 42.55
CA TYR A 69 -19.78 16.20 43.40
C TYR A 69 -18.29 15.89 43.17
N GLY A 70 -17.97 15.03 42.20
CA GLY A 70 -16.61 14.56 41.92
C GLY A 70 -16.14 13.46 42.86
N PHE A 71 -14.86 13.11 42.74
CA PHE A 71 -14.15 12.15 43.57
C PHE A 71 -14.05 12.63 45.02
N THR A 72 -14.27 11.70 45.94
CA THR A 72 -14.04 11.90 47.36
C THR A 72 -12.55 11.92 47.68
N GLN A 73 -12.18 12.52 48.82
CA GLN A 73 -10.78 12.58 49.24
C GLN A 73 -10.17 11.18 49.50
N GLU A 74 -11.01 10.22 49.89
CA GLU A 74 -10.61 8.83 50.08
C GLU A 74 -10.25 8.18 48.74
N GLU A 75 -11.09 8.31 47.71
CA GLU A 75 -10.82 7.80 46.36
C GLU A 75 -9.56 8.43 45.77
N ILE A 76 -9.39 9.76 45.91
CA ILE A 76 -8.18 10.45 45.46
C ILE A 76 -6.93 9.88 46.14
N SER A 77 -7.00 9.66 47.46
CA SER A 77 -5.88 9.13 48.23
C SER A 77 -5.55 7.68 47.85
N GLN A 78 -6.55 6.86 47.54
CA GLN A 78 -6.36 5.50 47.04
C GLN A 78 -5.65 5.49 45.67
N ILE A 79 -6.08 6.37 44.76
CA ILE A 79 -5.47 6.52 43.43
C ILE A 79 -4.02 7.00 43.56
N GLU A 80 -3.76 8.04 44.37
CA GLU A 80 -2.41 8.57 44.61
C GLU A 80 -1.50 7.53 45.28
N GLN A 81 -2.02 6.69 46.18
CA GLN A 81 -1.24 5.61 46.78
C GLN A 81 -0.80 4.58 45.73
N ARG A 82 -1.68 4.30 44.76
CA ARG A 82 -1.44 3.31 43.71
C ARG A 82 -0.43 3.80 42.68
N PHE A 83 -0.70 4.96 42.06
CA PHE A 83 0.11 5.51 40.97
C PHE A 83 1.29 6.36 41.45
N GLY A 84 1.20 6.90 42.66
CA GLY A 84 2.08 7.95 43.17
C GLY A 84 1.50 9.33 42.90
N ALA A 85 1.65 10.25 43.86
CA ALA A 85 1.16 11.62 43.74
C ALA A 85 1.75 12.34 42.50
N ASP A 86 3.05 12.15 42.22
CA ASP A 86 3.72 12.75 41.05
C ASP A 86 3.24 12.19 39.70
N ASN A 87 2.56 11.04 39.71
CA ASN A 87 2.00 10.38 38.52
C ASN A 87 0.47 10.53 38.46
N THR A 88 -0.11 11.44 39.25
CA THR A 88 -1.56 11.64 39.33
C THR A 88 -1.87 13.13 39.16
N GLU A 89 -2.53 13.48 38.06
CA GLU A 89 -2.97 14.84 37.78
C GLU A 89 -4.48 14.94 38.02
N LYS A 90 -4.89 15.94 38.79
CA LYS A 90 -6.30 16.17 39.16
C LYS A 90 -6.81 17.36 38.37
N SER A 91 -7.99 17.22 37.80
CA SER A 91 -8.60 18.30 37.03
C SER A 91 -10.11 18.34 37.22
N PHE A 92 -10.66 19.48 36.82
CA PHE A 92 -12.09 19.70 36.70
C PHE A 92 -12.42 19.98 35.24
N SER A 93 -13.31 19.19 34.64
CA SER A 93 -13.89 19.54 33.34
C SER A 93 -15.41 19.65 33.37
N TYR A 94 -15.93 20.50 32.52
CA TYR A 94 -17.35 20.59 32.25
C TYR A 94 -17.61 20.99 30.81
N GLU A 95 -18.80 20.67 30.33
CA GLU A 95 -19.30 21.14 29.04
C GLU A 95 -20.52 22.00 29.30
N TYR A 96 -20.70 23.04 28.49
CA TYR A 96 -21.89 23.87 28.51
C TYR A 96 -22.30 24.22 27.08
N GLU A 97 -23.58 24.49 26.91
CA GLU A 97 -24.17 24.90 25.63
C GLU A 97 -24.51 26.39 25.70
N GLU A 98 -24.08 27.14 24.70
CA GLU A 98 -24.39 28.56 24.53
C GLU A 98 -24.70 28.81 23.05
N ASP A 99 -25.84 29.43 22.76
CA ASP A 99 -26.33 29.69 21.39
C ASP A 99 -26.39 28.46 20.46
N GLY A 100 -26.62 27.26 21.02
CA GLY A 100 -26.68 25.99 20.28
C GLY A 100 -25.31 25.38 19.97
N GLU A 101 -24.23 25.96 20.47
CA GLU A 101 -22.87 25.47 20.35
C GLU A 101 -22.37 24.93 21.70
N VAL A 102 -21.65 23.81 21.67
CA VAL A 102 -21.15 23.17 22.89
C VAL A 102 -19.68 23.49 23.09
N PHE A 103 -19.32 23.97 24.27
CA PHE A 103 -17.94 24.26 24.65
C PHE A 103 -17.50 23.37 25.79
N ARG A 104 -16.24 22.93 25.74
CA ARG A 104 -15.61 22.20 26.85
C ARG A 104 -14.62 23.10 27.57
N VAL A 105 -14.60 23.04 28.89
CA VAL A 105 -13.65 23.77 29.71
C VAL A 105 -12.92 22.79 30.61
N TYR A 106 -11.60 22.88 30.63
CA TYR A 106 -10.74 22.20 31.60
C TYR A 106 -10.17 23.23 32.59
N SER A 107 -10.07 22.84 33.85
CA SER A 107 -9.47 23.64 34.91
C SER A 107 -8.50 22.77 35.70
N TYR A 108 -7.24 23.17 35.74
CA TYR A 108 -6.15 22.51 36.48
C TYR A 108 -4.92 23.43 36.49
N ASP A 109 -3.85 23.00 37.14
CA ASP A 109 -2.58 23.75 37.15
C ASP A 109 -1.82 23.53 35.84
N LEU A 110 -2.05 24.39 34.85
CA LEU A 110 -1.43 24.32 33.52
C LEU A 110 0.09 24.56 33.57
N GLN A 111 0.61 25.22 34.62
CA GLN A 111 2.02 25.54 34.74
C GLN A 111 2.83 24.41 35.38
N ALA A 112 2.27 23.75 36.40
CA ALA A 112 2.92 22.63 37.06
C ALA A 112 2.63 21.28 36.38
N SER A 113 1.57 21.18 35.57
CA SER A 113 1.16 19.89 35.02
C SER A 113 2.23 19.27 34.14
N LEU A 114 2.57 18.02 34.47
CA LEU A 114 3.53 17.21 33.72
C LEU A 114 2.83 16.15 32.86
N ILE A 115 1.54 15.87 33.08
CA ILE A 115 0.76 14.82 32.40
C ILE A 115 -0.11 15.46 31.31
N ASN A 116 -0.19 14.82 30.13
CA ASN A 116 -0.91 15.36 28.98
C ASN A 116 -0.49 16.80 28.65
N LYS A 117 0.82 17.04 28.63
CA LYS A 117 1.40 18.37 28.50
C LYS A 117 0.88 19.07 27.25
N LEU A 118 0.22 20.22 27.46
CA LEU A 118 -0.25 21.08 26.37
C LEU A 118 0.93 21.66 25.61
N GLU A 119 0.89 21.60 24.29
CA GLU A 119 1.86 22.25 23.43
C GLU A 119 1.42 23.70 23.18
N LEU A 120 2.27 24.67 23.58
CA LEU A 120 2.00 26.08 23.36
C LEU A 120 2.37 26.46 21.92
N LEU A 121 1.37 26.83 21.12
CA LEU A 121 1.56 27.22 19.72
C LEU A 121 1.81 28.72 19.59
N GLU A 122 1.02 29.53 20.32
CA GLU A 122 1.12 30.99 20.31
C GLU A 122 0.86 31.56 21.72
N GLY A 123 1.48 32.71 22.04
CA GLY A 123 1.24 33.43 23.29
C GLY A 123 1.93 32.80 24.52
N ARG A 124 1.19 32.65 25.62
CA ARG A 124 1.66 32.07 26.90
C ARG A 124 0.53 31.40 27.67
N PHE A 125 0.88 30.60 28.68
CA PHE A 125 -0.09 30.09 29.65
C PHE A 125 -0.67 31.21 30.54
N PRO A 126 -1.88 31.02 31.10
CA PRO A 126 -2.54 32.01 31.94
C PRO A 126 -1.77 32.25 33.24
N ILE A 127 -1.72 33.50 33.67
CA ILE A 127 -1.12 33.92 34.96
C ILE A 127 -2.19 34.57 35.84
N ALA A 128 -3.15 35.28 35.23
CA ALA A 128 -4.26 35.91 35.94
C ALA A 128 -5.55 35.07 35.89
N VAL A 129 -6.47 35.31 36.83
CA VAL A 129 -7.72 34.54 37.03
C VAL A 129 -8.78 34.83 35.95
N ASP A 130 -8.56 35.88 35.15
CA ASP A 130 -9.35 36.29 34.00
C ASP A 130 -8.63 36.02 32.67
N GLU A 131 -7.58 35.20 32.67
CA GLU A 131 -6.89 34.73 31.46
C GLU A 131 -7.21 33.26 31.20
N ILE A 132 -7.28 32.89 29.92
CA ILE A 132 -7.47 31.51 29.45
C ILE A 132 -6.58 31.24 28.25
N VAL A 133 -6.34 29.95 27.97
CA VAL A 133 -5.83 29.52 26.67
C VAL A 133 -6.91 28.77 25.92
N ALA A 134 -6.95 28.96 24.60
CA ALA A 134 -7.89 28.30 23.70
C ALA A 134 -7.20 27.18 22.92
N GLU A 135 -7.94 26.14 22.60
CA GLU A 135 -7.46 25.08 21.71
C GLU A 135 -7.26 25.62 20.28
N ARG A 136 -6.32 25.02 19.56
CA ARG A 136 -6.00 25.36 18.18
C ARG A 136 -7.22 25.29 17.24
N GLU A 137 -7.15 26.04 16.15
CA GLU A 137 -8.17 25.99 15.10
C GLU A 137 -8.28 24.58 14.47
N THR A 138 -9.51 24.18 14.14
CA THR A 138 -9.84 22.93 13.44
C THR A 138 -10.94 23.22 12.41
N GLU A 139 -11.44 22.22 11.68
CA GLU A 139 -12.58 22.46 10.77
C GLU A 139 -13.82 23.00 11.51
N LEU A 140 -14.03 22.58 12.76
CA LEU A 140 -15.12 23.05 13.61
C LEU A 140 -14.71 24.07 14.67
N PHE A 141 -13.43 24.14 15.05
CA PHE A 141 -12.98 25.10 16.06
C PHE A 141 -12.60 26.41 15.40
N PRO A 142 -13.27 27.53 15.73
CA PRO A 142 -12.92 28.81 15.18
C PRO A 142 -11.53 29.22 15.67
N ARG A 143 -10.84 30.00 14.84
CA ARG A 143 -9.60 30.67 15.22
C ARG A 143 -9.89 31.74 16.27
N TYR A 144 -9.12 31.71 17.34
CA TYR A 144 -9.03 32.79 18.34
C TYR A 144 -7.66 33.46 18.24
N ASP A 145 -7.60 34.76 18.48
CA ASP A 145 -6.33 35.49 18.51
C ASP A 145 -5.94 35.86 19.96
N VAL A 146 -4.64 35.92 20.23
CA VAL A 146 -4.14 36.34 21.54
C VAL A 146 -4.55 37.79 21.84
N GLY A 147 -5.19 38.01 22.99
CA GLY A 147 -5.77 39.27 23.43
C GLY A 147 -7.28 39.38 23.19
N GLU A 148 -7.89 38.43 22.48
CA GLU A 148 -9.33 38.37 22.28
C GLU A 148 -10.08 38.13 23.60
N LYS A 149 -11.28 38.69 23.73
CA LYS A 149 -12.13 38.52 24.91
C LYS A 149 -13.25 37.52 24.63
N VAL A 150 -13.33 36.48 25.43
CA VAL A 150 -14.35 35.43 25.35
C VAL A 150 -15.16 35.44 26.63
N THR A 151 -16.47 35.29 26.54
CA THR A 151 -17.33 35.18 27.72
C THR A 151 -17.70 33.71 27.91
N LEU A 152 -17.39 33.16 29.08
CA LEU A 152 -17.75 31.80 29.47
C LEU A 152 -18.71 31.92 30.67
N GLN A 153 -19.95 31.43 30.52
CA GLN A 153 -20.97 31.45 31.59
C GLN A 153 -21.15 32.82 32.27
N GLY A 154 -21.12 33.91 31.50
CA GLY A 154 -21.28 35.29 32.00
C GLY A 154 -20.03 35.93 32.61
N LYS A 155 -18.89 35.23 32.65
CA LYS A 155 -17.59 35.81 33.03
C LYS A 155 -16.72 36.01 31.79
N THR A 156 -16.18 37.21 31.62
CA THR A 156 -15.28 37.53 30.52
C THR A 156 -13.84 37.16 30.86
N TYR A 157 -13.18 36.50 29.92
CA TYR A 157 -11.78 36.09 29.96
C TYR A 157 -11.03 36.66 28.76
N THR A 158 -9.72 36.86 28.92
CA THR A 158 -8.82 37.24 27.83
C THR A 158 -8.01 36.02 27.38
N VAL A 159 -8.03 35.71 26.08
CA VAL A 159 -7.22 34.62 25.50
C VAL A 159 -5.76 35.04 25.52
N CYS A 160 -4.92 34.38 26.32
CA CYS A 160 -3.50 34.72 26.46
C CYS A 160 -2.57 33.82 25.63
N GLY A 161 -3.09 32.74 25.07
CA GLY A 161 -2.35 31.80 24.24
C GLY A 161 -3.24 30.78 23.54
N ILE A 162 -2.67 30.17 22.51
CA ILE A 162 -3.27 29.09 21.73
C ILE A 162 -2.45 27.83 21.98
N VAL A 163 -3.14 26.74 22.31
CA VAL A 163 -2.52 25.47 22.72
C VAL A 163 -3.02 24.30 21.88
N GLU A 164 -2.21 23.25 21.81
CA GLU A 164 -2.58 21.93 21.33
C GLU A 164 -2.67 20.95 22.49
N ASN A 165 -3.85 20.38 22.71
CA ASN A 165 -4.00 19.26 23.63
C ASN A 165 -3.61 17.93 22.97
N PRO A 166 -2.67 17.17 23.58
CA PRO A 166 -2.17 15.95 22.99
C PRO A 166 -3.23 14.84 22.87
N LEU A 167 -4.29 14.90 23.69
CA LEU A 167 -5.44 13.97 23.65
C LEU A 167 -6.45 14.31 22.54
N LEU A 168 -6.47 15.54 22.04
CA LEU A 168 -7.34 15.98 20.95
C LEU A 168 -6.59 15.86 19.64
N SER A 169 -6.52 14.66 19.07
CA SER A 169 -5.75 14.43 17.83
C SER A 169 -6.54 14.67 16.55
N LEU A 170 -7.88 14.77 16.58
CA LEU A 170 -8.69 15.02 15.39
C LEU A 170 -8.60 16.51 14.98
N LYS A 171 -8.46 16.76 13.67
CA LYS A 171 -8.51 18.13 13.09
C LYS A 171 -9.88 18.51 12.54
N LYS A 172 -10.84 17.59 12.59
CA LYS A 172 -12.16 17.78 12.00
C LYS A 172 -13.21 18.00 13.08
N ASP A 173 -13.46 16.97 13.86
CA ASP A 173 -14.59 16.94 14.77
C ASP A 173 -14.26 16.26 16.10
N GLU A 174 -14.58 16.93 17.20
CA GLU A 174 -14.48 16.36 18.55
C GLU A 174 -15.89 16.30 19.15
N ARG A 175 -16.26 15.16 19.72
CA ARG A 175 -17.63 14.94 20.23
C ARG A 175 -17.76 15.37 21.69
N SER A 176 -18.93 15.90 22.01
CA SER A 176 -19.34 16.16 23.38
C SER A 176 -19.58 14.85 24.14
N PHE A 177 -19.18 14.82 25.41
CA PHE A 177 -19.49 13.68 26.29
C PHE A 177 -20.78 13.89 27.09
N MET A 178 -21.30 15.11 27.21
CA MET A 178 -22.56 15.41 27.90
C MET A 178 -23.76 15.57 26.95
N PHE A 179 -23.57 16.26 25.83
CA PHE A 179 -24.62 16.61 24.88
C PHE A 179 -24.64 15.59 23.73
N SER A 180 -25.61 14.69 23.77
CA SER A 180 -25.72 13.61 22.79
C SER A 180 -25.80 14.14 21.35
N ASN A 181 -24.99 13.57 20.46
CA ASN A 181 -24.86 13.95 19.05
C ASN A 181 -24.38 15.40 18.79
N ALA A 182 -23.84 16.09 19.79
CA ALA A 182 -23.24 17.40 19.61
C ALA A 182 -21.72 17.30 19.36
N TYR A 183 -21.23 18.20 18.52
CA TYR A 183 -19.81 18.45 18.33
C TYR A 183 -19.37 19.62 19.19
N LEU A 184 -18.14 19.58 19.67
CA LEU A 184 -17.55 20.70 20.36
C LEU A 184 -17.27 21.83 19.36
N ARG A 185 -17.53 23.05 19.80
CA ARG A 185 -17.20 24.28 19.10
C ARG A 185 -15.81 24.79 19.45
N ASN A 186 -15.37 24.64 20.70
CA ASN A 186 -13.98 24.83 21.11
C ASN A 186 -13.74 24.20 22.49
N VAL A 187 -12.48 24.12 22.88
CA VAL A 187 -12.02 23.72 24.21
C VAL A 187 -11.18 24.84 24.82
N PHE A 188 -11.52 25.25 26.04
CA PHE A 188 -10.77 26.27 26.79
C PHE A 188 -10.12 25.68 28.03
N TYR A 189 -8.98 26.24 28.43
CA TYR A 189 -8.24 25.81 29.61
C TYR A 189 -8.03 26.99 30.56
N ILE A 190 -8.38 26.78 31.83
CA ILE A 190 -8.29 27.76 32.91
C ILE A 190 -7.21 27.30 33.89
N GLN A 191 -6.25 28.19 34.17
CA GLN A 191 -5.29 27.98 35.26
C GLN A 191 -6.01 28.07 36.60
N THR A 192 -5.93 27.03 37.43
CA THR A 192 -6.36 27.12 38.83
C THR A 192 -5.62 26.10 39.70
N ASP A 193 -5.22 26.54 40.89
CA ASP A 193 -4.63 25.68 41.91
C ASP A 193 -5.70 25.18 42.91
N ASN A 194 -6.90 25.77 42.86
CA ASN A 194 -8.03 25.42 43.71
C ASN A 194 -9.21 24.96 42.84
N LEU A 195 -9.35 23.64 42.72
CA LEU A 195 -10.41 23.02 41.93
C LEU A 195 -11.75 23.11 42.67
N PRO A 196 -12.85 23.47 41.98
CA PRO A 196 -14.19 23.48 42.59
C PRO A 196 -14.60 22.08 43.09
N MET A 197 -14.25 21.08 42.31
CA MET A 197 -14.32 19.65 42.61
C MET A 197 -13.31 18.93 41.69
N VAL A 198 -12.96 17.69 42.00
CA VAL A 198 -12.13 16.84 41.12
C VAL A 198 -13.05 15.84 40.46
N ASN A 199 -13.31 15.94 39.16
CA ASN A 199 -14.12 14.95 38.44
C ASN A 199 -13.34 14.18 37.39
N ASP A 200 -12.09 14.59 37.13
CA ASP A 200 -11.19 13.99 36.16
C ASP A 200 -9.82 13.78 36.79
N ILE A 201 -9.31 12.56 36.72
CA ILE A 201 -7.97 12.20 37.20
C ILE A 201 -7.21 11.49 36.08
N HIS A 202 -6.05 12.01 35.73
CA HIS A 202 -5.15 11.44 34.73
C HIS A 202 -3.95 10.81 35.41
N THR A 203 -3.60 9.58 35.07
CA THR A 203 -2.50 8.85 35.73
C THR A 203 -1.50 8.25 34.76
N LEU A 204 -0.26 8.12 35.21
CA LEU A 204 0.82 7.43 34.50
C LEU A 204 1.17 6.10 35.16
N LEU A 205 1.42 5.08 34.34
CA LEU A 205 1.94 3.80 34.81
C LEU A 205 3.42 3.95 35.20
N LYS A 206 3.77 3.38 36.37
CA LYS A 206 5.16 3.37 36.87
C LYS A 206 6.14 2.62 35.95
N ASN A 207 5.63 1.65 35.20
CA ASN A 207 6.44 0.74 34.40
C ASN A 207 6.40 1.07 32.89
N ARG A 208 6.02 2.29 32.53
CA ARG A 208 5.79 2.67 31.12
C ARG A 208 7.00 2.58 30.21
N ASP A 209 8.22 2.62 30.76
CA ASP A 209 9.46 2.45 29.99
C ASP A 209 9.65 1.01 29.45
N LEU A 210 8.82 0.05 29.89
CA LEU A 210 8.92 -1.35 29.48
C LEU A 210 8.20 -1.67 28.16
N PHE A 211 7.32 -0.78 27.68
CA PHE A 211 6.47 -1.03 26.53
C PHE A 211 6.21 0.23 25.70
N ASP A 212 5.89 0.03 24.42
CA ASP A 212 5.41 1.11 23.53
C ASP A 212 3.89 1.22 23.63
N ALA A 213 3.35 2.42 23.45
CA ALA A 213 1.89 2.63 23.42
C ALA A 213 1.24 1.76 22.33
N TYR A 214 0.08 1.17 22.67
CA TYR A 214 -0.70 0.28 21.80
C TYR A 214 0.01 -1.02 21.36
N ASN A 215 1.08 -1.44 22.02
CA ASN A 215 1.62 -2.79 21.84
C ASN A 215 0.84 -3.82 22.70
N ALA A 216 1.12 -5.11 22.50
CA ALA A 216 0.40 -6.19 23.16
C ALA A 216 0.64 -6.23 24.68
N GLU A 217 1.86 -5.89 25.11
CA GLU A 217 2.23 -5.79 26.52
C GLU A 217 1.46 -4.67 27.23
N TYR A 218 1.40 -3.48 26.62
CA TYR A 218 0.63 -2.32 27.07
C TYR A 218 -0.87 -2.63 27.16
N GLU A 219 -1.44 -3.27 26.14
CA GLU A 219 -2.84 -3.68 26.13
C GLU A 219 -3.18 -4.57 27.32
N THR A 220 -2.31 -5.54 27.61
CA THR A 220 -2.50 -6.48 28.71
C THR A 220 -2.45 -5.77 30.05
N GLU A 221 -1.43 -4.93 30.27
CA GLU A 221 -1.25 -4.15 31.50
C GLU A 221 -2.45 -3.21 31.75
N ILE A 222 -2.88 -2.46 30.75
CA ILE A 222 -4.01 -1.52 30.85
C ILE A 222 -5.32 -2.25 31.13
N ARG A 223 -5.55 -3.39 30.47
CA ARG A 223 -6.77 -4.18 30.67
C ARG A 223 -6.86 -4.73 32.10
N GLU A 224 -5.75 -5.26 32.61
CA GLU A 224 -5.67 -5.74 34.00
C GLU A 224 -5.85 -4.58 34.98
N MET A 225 -5.14 -3.46 34.76
CA MET A 225 -5.26 -2.27 35.60
C MET A 225 -6.69 -1.72 35.63
N LYS A 226 -7.35 -1.64 34.48
CA LYS A 226 -8.72 -1.16 34.37
C LYS A 226 -9.68 -2.03 35.18
N ALA A 227 -9.55 -3.36 35.10
CA ALA A 227 -10.40 -4.28 35.85
C ALA A 227 -10.21 -4.17 37.37
N GLU A 228 -8.97 -3.97 37.81
CA GLU A 228 -8.64 -3.78 39.23
C GLU A 228 -9.21 -2.47 39.78
N LEU A 229 -9.01 -1.35 39.08
CA LEU A 229 -9.54 -0.04 39.48
C LEU A 229 -11.07 -0.01 39.54
N GLU A 230 -11.73 -0.62 38.57
CA GLU A 230 -13.19 -0.76 38.55
C GLU A 230 -13.72 -1.59 39.74
N THR A 231 -12.91 -2.54 40.24
CA THR A 231 -13.26 -3.37 41.40
C THR A 231 -13.01 -2.62 42.72
N GLU A 232 -11.91 -1.86 42.80
CA GLU A 232 -11.51 -1.14 44.01
C GLU A 232 -12.36 0.11 44.28
N LEU A 233 -12.60 0.92 43.24
CA LEU A 233 -13.33 2.18 43.36
C LEU A 233 -14.85 2.01 43.18
N GLY A 234 -15.26 0.85 42.64
CA GLY A 234 -16.64 0.54 42.30
C GLY A 234 -17.07 1.08 40.94
N LYS A 235 -17.47 0.18 40.03
CA LYS A 235 -17.90 0.49 38.65
C LYS A 235 -19.00 1.56 38.54
N GLU A 236 -19.82 1.72 39.57
CA GLU A 236 -20.90 2.72 39.58
C GLU A 236 -20.38 4.14 39.87
N ASN A 237 -19.21 4.27 40.48
CA ASN A 237 -18.63 5.54 40.94
C ASN A 237 -17.61 6.15 39.98
N VAL A 238 -16.99 5.32 39.12
CA VAL A 238 -15.92 5.74 38.22
C VAL A 238 -16.02 5.10 36.84
N ILE A 239 -15.76 5.91 35.82
CA ILE A 239 -15.51 5.45 34.46
C ILE A 239 -14.00 5.43 34.25
N VAL A 240 -13.46 4.24 34.00
CA VAL A 240 -12.04 4.04 33.73
C VAL A 240 -11.82 4.00 32.22
N LEU A 241 -11.04 4.95 31.72
CA LEU A 241 -10.70 5.10 30.31
C LEU A 241 -9.19 4.95 30.14
N SER A 242 -8.78 4.57 28.94
CA SER A 242 -7.39 4.48 28.53
C SER A 242 -7.23 5.13 27.14
N LEU A 243 -6.03 5.05 26.58
CA LEU A 243 -5.78 5.48 25.22
C LEU A 243 -6.64 4.72 24.17
N TYR A 244 -7.15 3.53 24.47
CA TYR A 244 -8.03 2.79 23.58
C TYR A 244 -9.43 3.40 23.45
N GLU A 245 -9.91 4.08 24.50
CA GLU A 245 -11.19 4.79 24.47
C GLU A 245 -11.07 6.21 23.90
N ASN A 246 -9.86 6.72 23.69
CA ASN A 246 -9.65 7.97 22.97
C ASN A 246 -9.86 7.75 21.46
N ALA A 247 -11.01 8.21 20.95
CA ALA A 247 -11.42 7.99 19.56
C ALA A 247 -10.38 8.48 18.54
N GLY A 248 -9.78 9.65 18.77
CA GLY A 248 -8.78 10.23 17.88
C GLY A 248 -7.52 9.38 17.80
N LEU A 249 -6.84 9.16 18.93
CA LEU A 249 -5.58 8.42 19.00
C LEU A 249 -5.74 6.96 18.58
N TYR A 250 -6.79 6.27 19.07
CA TYR A 250 -7.04 4.89 18.70
C TYR A 250 -7.34 4.75 17.20
N SER A 251 -8.06 5.69 16.60
CA SER A 251 -8.35 5.63 15.17
C SER A 251 -7.09 5.69 14.30
N ILE A 252 -6.06 6.46 14.70
CA ILE A 252 -4.78 6.49 13.98
C ILE A 252 -4.18 5.08 13.91
N VAL A 253 -4.11 4.38 15.05
CA VAL A 253 -3.55 3.03 15.15
C VAL A 253 -4.41 2.02 14.41
N ALA A 254 -5.73 2.06 14.60
CA ALA A 254 -6.67 1.15 13.95
C ALA A 254 -6.65 1.28 12.42
N TYR A 255 -6.62 2.51 11.88
CA TYR A 255 -6.50 2.73 10.44
C TYR A 255 -5.11 2.34 9.92
N ALA A 256 -4.05 2.58 10.69
CA ALA A 256 -2.70 2.18 10.30
C ALA A 256 -2.55 0.65 10.20
N GLU A 257 -3.16 -0.11 11.13
CA GLU A 257 -3.23 -1.58 11.10
C GLU A 257 -4.00 -2.08 9.88
N LYS A 258 -5.17 -1.49 9.59
CA LYS A 258 -5.94 -1.81 8.38
C LYS A 258 -5.12 -1.58 7.11
N VAL A 259 -4.33 -0.50 7.05
CA VAL A 259 -3.41 -0.25 5.93
C VAL A 259 -2.29 -1.29 5.86
N GLY A 260 -1.75 -1.71 7.00
CA GLY A 260 -0.75 -2.80 7.07
C GLY A 260 -1.27 -4.12 6.50
N LEU A 261 -2.50 -4.51 6.87
CA LEU A 261 -3.18 -5.70 6.35
C LEU A 261 -3.45 -5.61 4.84
N ILE A 262 -3.90 -4.44 4.35
CA ILE A 262 -4.01 -4.16 2.92
C ILE A 262 -2.65 -4.34 2.25
N ALA A 263 -1.57 -3.80 2.83
CA ALA A 263 -0.23 -3.93 2.26
C ALA A 263 0.11 -5.41 2.05
N VAL A 264 0.00 -6.24 3.09
CA VAL A 264 0.31 -7.69 3.01
C VAL A 264 -0.47 -8.38 1.90
N ALA A 265 -1.79 -8.11 1.79
CA ALA A 265 -2.63 -8.73 0.77
C ALA A 265 -2.18 -8.39 -0.67
N PHE A 266 -1.87 -7.11 -0.94
CA PHE A 266 -1.46 -6.66 -2.28
C PHE A 266 -0.02 -7.08 -2.61
N VAL A 267 0.87 -7.06 -1.63
CA VAL A 267 2.29 -7.46 -1.74
C VAL A 267 2.44 -8.87 -2.30
N VAL A 268 1.58 -9.82 -1.89
CA VAL A 268 1.57 -11.19 -2.44
C VAL A 268 1.33 -11.18 -3.95
N PHE A 269 0.38 -10.38 -4.45
CA PHE A 269 0.09 -10.27 -5.87
C PHE A 269 1.23 -9.61 -6.65
N PHE A 270 1.81 -8.52 -6.13
CA PHE A 270 2.98 -7.88 -6.73
C PHE A 270 4.16 -8.87 -6.85
N LEU A 271 4.39 -9.70 -5.83
CA LEU A 271 5.40 -10.76 -5.85
C LEU A 271 5.08 -11.83 -6.91
N LEU A 272 3.86 -12.37 -6.95
CA LEU A 272 3.46 -13.39 -7.92
C LEU A 272 3.59 -12.90 -9.37
N VAL A 273 3.19 -11.66 -9.64
CA VAL A 273 3.31 -11.04 -10.97
C VAL A 273 4.78 -10.88 -11.34
N THR A 274 5.65 -10.42 -10.43
CA THR A 274 7.09 -10.29 -10.73
C THR A 274 7.72 -11.64 -11.08
N LEU A 275 7.42 -12.69 -10.31
CA LEU A 275 7.92 -14.05 -10.58
C LEU A 275 7.47 -14.54 -11.96
N LEU A 276 6.19 -14.35 -12.29
CA LEU A 276 5.64 -14.77 -13.58
C LEU A 276 6.27 -14.02 -14.76
N VAL A 277 6.53 -12.72 -14.60
CA VAL A 277 7.14 -11.91 -15.66
C VAL A 277 8.63 -12.21 -15.82
N VAL A 278 9.38 -12.35 -14.73
CA VAL A 278 10.80 -12.74 -14.80
C VAL A 278 10.92 -14.17 -15.35
N TYR A 279 9.99 -15.06 -15.03
CA TYR A 279 9.92 -16.40 -15.63
C TYR A 279 9.74 -16.34 -17.15
N SER A 280 8.75 -15.59 -17.64
CA SER A 280 8.41 -15.53 -19.07
C SER A 280 9.52 -14.88 -19.91
N THR A 281 9.85 -13.62 -19.65
CA THR A 281 11.20 -13.22 -19.21
C THR A 281 12.39 -14.05 -19.70
N MET A 282 12.93 -14.79 -18.74
CA MET A 282 14.05 -15.69 -18.88
C MET A 282 13.80 -16.82 -19.85
N SER A 283 12.61 -17.43 -19.81
CA SER A 283 12.23 -18.51 -20.73
C SER A 283 12.50 -18.08 -22.17
N ARG A 284 12.09 -16.86 -22.51
CA ARG A 284 12.26 -16.29 -23.84
C ARG A 284 13.71 -15.91 -24.15
N LEU A 285 14.43 -15.32 -23.19
CA LEU A 285 15.83 -14.95 -23.36
C LEU A 285 16.70 -16.15 -23.72
N PHE A 286 16.53 -17.27 -23.01
CA PHE A 286 17.24 -18.51 -23.31
C PHE A 286 16.91 -19.09 -24.70
N GLU A 287 15.67 -18.95 -25.17
CA GLU A 287 15.27 -19.43 -26.49
C GLU A 287 15.88 -18.60 -27.62
N GLU A 288 15.98 -17.29 -27.46
CA GLU A 288 16.58 -16.40 -28.47
C GLU A 288 18.10 -16.49 -28.53
N GLU A 289 18.73 -16.84 -27.41
CA GLU A 289 20.18 -17.06 -27.33
C GLU A 289 20.58 -18.53 -27.48
N ARG A 290 19.66 -19.40 -27.92
CA ARG A 290 19.90 -20.85 -28.05
C ARG A 290 21.11 -21.19 -28.91
N SER A 291 21.32 -20.49 -30.02
CA SER A 291 22.50 -20.66 -30.88
C SER A 291 23.80 -20.22 -30.19
N GLN A 292 23.77 -19.13 -29.39
CA GLN A 292 24.94 -18.70 -28.62
C GLN A 292 25.27 -19.66 -27.48
N ILE A 293 24.25 -20.22 -26.82
CA ILE A 293 24.38 -21.27 -25.80
C ILE A 293 25.01 -22.51 -26.42
N ALA A 294 24.55 -22.93 -27.61
CA ALA A 294 25.11 -24.07 -28.32
C ALA A 294 26.58 -23.86 -28.67
N CYS A 295 26.93 -22.69 -29.22
CA CYS A 295 28.32 -22.32 -29.53
C CYS A 295 29.21 -22.35 -28.28
N GLN A 296 28.74 -21.83 -27.14
CA GLN A 296 29.48 -21.88 -25.88
C GLN A 296 29.71 -23.32 -25.41
N LYS A 297 28.70 -24.19 -25.50
CA LYS A 297 28.88 -25.62 -25.19
C LYS A 297 29.88 -26.30 -26.12
N THR A 298 29.85 -26.00 -27.42
CA THR A 298 30.83 -26.54 -28.39
C THR A 298 32.25 -26.07 -28.07
N LEU A 299 32.40 -24.84 -27.57
CA LEU A 299 33.67 -24.28 -27.12
C LEU A 299 34.13 -24.81 -25.74
N GLY A 300 33.39 -25.74 -25.13
CA GLY A 300 33.76 -26.38 -23.85
C GLY A 300 33.31 -25.63 -22.59
N TYR A 301 32.45 -24.62 -22.69
CA TYR A 301 31.89 -23.95 -21.50
C TYR A 301 30.90 -24.88 -20.78
N GLY A 302 31.01 -24.95 -19.46
CA GLY A 302 30.09 -25.72 -18.63
C GLY A 302 28.68 -25.11 -18.55
N ASP A 303 27.68 -25.95 -18.31
CA ASP A 303 26.27 -25.53 -18.20
C ASP A 303 26.08 -24.45 -17.13
N LYS A 304 26.73 -24.58 -15.97
CA LYS A 304 26.67 -23.59 -14.88
C LYS A 304 27.24 -22.24 -15.30
N GLN A 305 28.38 -22.22 -15.99
CA GLN A 305 29.00 -20.97 -16.47
C GLN A 305 28.11 -20.28 -17.51
N THR A 306 27.47 -21.06 -18.37
CA THR A 306 26.53 -20.54 -19.38
C THR A 306 25.30 -19.92 -18.72
N ILE A 307 24.70 -20.60 -17.74
CA ILE A 307 23.51 -20.12 -17.01
C ILE A 307 23.83 -18.86 -16.18
N ALA A 308 25.00 -18.82 -15.52
CA ALA A 308 25.39 -17.73 -14.63
C ALA A 308 25.32 -16.35 -15.31
N ARG A 309 25.62 -16.26 -16.61
CA ARG A 309 25.58 -14.99 -17.36
C ARG A 309 24.16 -14.43 -17.52
N TYR A 310 23.17 -15.31 -17.68
CA TYR A 310 21.76 -14.92 -17.77
C TYR A 310 21.15 -14.61 -16.40
N VAL A 311 21.53 -15.37 -15.37
CA VAL A 311 21.15 -15.07 -13.99
C VAL A 311 21.74 -13.72 -13.57
N PHE A 312 22.99 -13.43 -13.93
CA PHE A 312 23.60 -12.13 -13.71
C PHE A 312 22.84 -10.99 -14.39
N PHE A 313 22.36 -11.21 -15.62
CA PHE A 313 21.52 -10.23 -16.32
C PHE A 313 20.24 -9.89 -15.53
N VAL A 314 19.58 -10.88 -14.94
CA VAL A 314 18.41 -10.66 -14.06
C VAL A 314 18.80 -9.98 -12.77
N ALA A 315 19.85 -10.47 -12.11
CA ALA A 315 20.32 -9.95 -10.83
C ALA A 315 20.64 -8.45 -10.93
N VAL A 316 21.31 -8.01 -12.00
CA VAL A 316 21.56 -6.59 -12.25
C VAL A 316 20.25 -5.81 -12.43
N GLY A 317 19.28 -6.35 -13.17
CA GLY A 317 17.96 -5.72 -13.33
C GLY A 317 17.22 -5.57 -12.00
N ILE A 318 17.27 -6.59 -11.14
CA ILE A 318 16.65 -6.55 -9.80
C ILE A 318 17.38 -5.56 -8.90
N LEU A 319 18.72 -5.55 -8.89
CA LEU A 319 19.52 -4.64 -8.07
C LEU A 319 19.26 -3.17 -8.43
N ILE A 320 19.24 -2.84 -9.72
CA ILE A 320 18.91 -1.48 -10.18
C ILE A 320 17.46 -1.14 -9.84
N GLY A 321 16.52 -2.06 -10.12
CA GLY A 321 15.11 -1.86 -9.79
C GLY A 321 14.85 -1.63 -8.30
N GLY A 322 15.50 -2.41 -7.43
CA GLY A 322 15.43 -2.25 -5.98
C GLY A 322 16.07 -0.95 -5.49
N ALA A 323 17.25 -0.60 -6.00
CA ALA A 323 17.89 0.66 -5.65
C ALA A 323 17.01 1.88 -6.00
N LEU A 324 16.31 1.83 -7.15
CA LEU A 324 15.35 2.86 -7.54
C LEU A 324 14.01 2.78 -6.79
N ALA A 325 13.66 1.60 -6.26
CA ALA A 325 12.44 1.38 -5.48
C ALA A 325 12.50 2.07 -4.11
N LEU A 326 13.69 2.17 -3.49
CA LEU A 326 13.88 2.84 -2.20
C LEU A 326 13.32 4.27 -2.13
N PRO A 327 13.76 5.21 -3.00
CA PRO A 327 13.23 6.57 -2.95
C PRO A 327 11.74 6.64 -3.32
N VAL A 328 11.27 5.75 -4.19
CA VAL A 328 9.84 5.67 -4.56
C VAL A 328 9.00 5.24 -3.35
N GLY A 329 9.40 4.17 -2.66
CA GLY A 329 8.71 3.68 -1.46
C GLY A 329 8.74 4.70 -0.33
N TYR A 330 9.89 5.35 -0.10
CA TYR A 330 9.98 6.42 0.89
C TYR A 330 9.08 7.61 0.55
N GLY A 331 9.01 8.00 -0.72
CA GLY A 331 8.08 9.01 -1.21
C GLY A 331 6.63 8.62 -0.95
N MET A 332 6.24 7.39 -1.24
CA MET A 332 4.89 6.88 -0.95
C MET A 332 4.55 6.92 0.53
N LEU A 333 5.46 6.46 1.40
CA LEU A 333 5.27 6.50 2.84
C LEU A 333 5.02 7.93 3.33
N ARG A 334 5.75 8.92 2.79
CA ARG A 334 5.50 10.34 3.07
C ARG A 334 4.15 10.83 2.58
N VAL A 335 3.68 10.39 1.40
CA VAL A 335 2.33 10.75 0.92
C VAL A 335 1.25 10.19 1.84
N ILE A 336 1.42 8.95 2.32
CA ILE A 336 0.45 8.34 3.25
C ILE A 336 0.51 9.04 4.60
N TYR A 337 1.71 9.30 5.13
CA TYR A 337 1.86 10.08 6.37
C TYR A 337 1.21 11.45 6.26
N PHE A 338 1.44 12.16 5.15
CA PHE A 338 0.78 13.43 4.88
C PHE A 338 -0.75 13.29 4.91
N ALA A 339 -1.30 12.21 4.34
CA ALA A 339 -2.74 11.95 4.39
C ALA A 339 -3.25 11.78 5.82
N PHE A 340 -2.53 11.07 6.69
CA PHE A 340 -2.87 11.02 8.12
C PHE A 340 -2.78 12.41 8.75
N THR A 341 -1.69 13.17 8.54
CA THR A 341 -1.51 14.51 9.13
C THR A 341 -2.52 15.56 8.65
N SER A 342 -3.20 15.32 7.53
CA SER A 342 -4.27 16.21 7.07
C SER A 342 -5.54 16.08 7.92
N HIS A 343 -5.75 14.93 8.55
CA HIS A 343 -6.94 14.65 9.37
C HIS A 343 -6.61 14.58 10.87
N TYR A 344 -5.39 14.19 11.21
CA TYR A 344 -4.89 14.07 12.56
C TYR A 344 -3.79 15.07 12.84
N SER A 345 -3.72 15.57 14.07
CA SER A 345 -2.51 16.21 14.58
C SER A 345 -1.54 15.14 15.01
N MET A 346 -0.40 15.11 14.33
CA MET A 346 0.65 14.12 14.49
C MET A 346 1.99 14.84 14.53
N PRO A 347 3.00 14.27 15.19
CA PRO A 347 4.33 14.86 15.20
C PRO A 347 4.92 14.95 13.79
N ALA A 348 6.06 15.62 13.68
CA ALA A 348 6.84 15.59 12.46
C ALA A 348 7.17 14.14 12.05
N PHE A 349 7.38 13.92 10.74
CA PHE A 349 7.68 12.58 10.23
C PHE A 349 8.85 11.93 11.01
N PRO A 350 8.66 10.76 11.64
CA PRO A 350 9.64 10.18 12.56
C PRO A 350 11.03 10.03 11.93
N SER A 351 12.07 10.53 12.61
CA SER A 351 13.46 10.43 12.16
C SER A 351 14.07 9.07 12.52
N GLY A 352 13.62 8.02 11.84
CA GLY A 352 14.06 6.66 12.13
C GLY A 352 13.68 5.68 11.03
N ILE A 353 14.21 5.85 9.82
CA ILE A 353 13.90 4.92 8.72
C ILE A 353 14.56 3.57 9.03
N ARG A 354 13.78 2.62 9.52
CA ARG A 354 14.21 1.24 9.70
C ARG A 354 14.09 0.52 8.36
N PHE A 355 15.17 0.43 7.60
CA PHE A 355 15.20 -0.29 6.30
C PHE A 355 15.02 -1.82 6.40
N GLY A 356 14.65 -2.35 7.58
CA GLY A 356 14.57 -3.78 7.84
C GLY A 356 13.55 -4.49 6.95
N TYR A 357 12.33 -3.97 6.86
CA TYR A 357 11.29 -4.57 6.02
C TYR A 357 11.64 -4.46 4.53
N TYR A 358 12.18 -3.32 4.11
CA TYR A 358 12.66 -3.14 2.75
C TYR A 358 13.74 -4.17 2.39
N LEU A 359 14.78 -4.31 3.22
CA LEU A 359 15.88 -5.24 2.97
C LEU A 359 15.39 -6.68 2.93
N PHE A 360 14.46 -7.04 3.82
CA PHE A 360 13.85 -8.37 3.85
C PHE A 360 13.03 -8.64 2.57
N SER A 361 12.09 -7.77 2.23
CA SER A 361 11.25 -7.92 1.03
C SER A 361 12.07 -7.91 -0.27
N PHE A 362 13.07 -7.05 -0.36
CA PHE A 362 14.02 -7.01 -1.47
C PHE A 362 14.84 -8.31 -1.57
N ALA A 363 15.35 -8.82 -0.45
CA ALA A 363 16.09 -10.07 -0.41
C ALA A 363 15.23 -11.26 -0.86
N VAL A 364 13.98 -11.34 -0.42
CA VAL A 364 13.01 -12.34 -0.88
C VAL A 364 12.82 -12.24 -2.39
N ILE A 365 12.49 -11.07 -2.93
CA ILE A 365 12.31 -10.89 -4.38
C ILE A 365 13.58 -11.26 -5.15
N PHE A 366 14.76 -10.85 -4.66
CA PHE A 366 16.04 -11.14 -5.29
C PHE A 366 16.32 -12.65 -5.33
N VAL A 367 16.19 -13.34 -4.20
CA VAL A 367 16.46 -14.78 -4.08
C VAL A 367 15.49 -15.59 -4.94
N PHE A 368 14.19 -15.35 -4.83
CA PHE A 368 13.20 -16.15 -5.58
C PHE A 368 13.29 -15.93 -7.09
N ASN A 369 13.49 -14.70 -7.56
CA ASN A 369 13.61 -14.42 -9.00
C ASN A 369 14.93 -14.93 -9.59
N THR A 370 16.05 -14.83 -8.87
CA THR A 370 17.34 -15.37 -9.34
C THR A 370 17.34 -16.90 -9.32
N LEU A 371 16.75 -17.52 -8.30
CA LEU A 371 16.54 -18.98 -8.25
C LEU A 371 15.66 -19.46 -9.40
N LEU A 372 14.56 -18.76 -9.68
CA LEU A 372 13.66 -19.09 -10.79
C LEU A 372 14.38 -18.97 -12.15
N ALA A 373 15.19 -17.93 -12.33
CA ALA A 373 16.03 -17.77 -13.52
C ALA A 373 17.04 -18.92 -13.66
N PHE A 374 17.66 -19.34 -12.57
CA PHE A 374 18.59 -20.46 -12.55
C PHE A 374 17.93 -21.79 -12.90
N ILE A 375 16.80 -22.13 -12.27
CA ILE A 375 15.99 -23.32 -12.57
C ILE A 375 15.56 -23.33 -14.04
N ARG A 376 15.13 -22.16 -14.56
CA ARG A 376 14.75 -22.04 -15.96
C ARG A 376 15.92 -22.26 -16.91
N GLY A 377 17.10 -21.78 -16.53
CA GLY A 377 18.36 -22.00 -17.23
C GLY A 377 18.71 -23.48 -17.35
N ILE A 378 18.65 -24.23 -16.25
CA ILE A 378 18.90 -25.68 -16.25
C ILE A 378 18.00 -26.38 -17.28
N ARG A 379 16.70 -26.05 -17.28
CA ARG A 379 15.74 -26.67 -18.22
C ARG A 379 16.02 -26.33 -19.69
N ASN A 380 16.53 -25.14 -20.01
CA ASN A 380 16.75 -24.69 -21.39
C ASN A 380 18.14 -25.00 -21.95
N VAL A 381 19.14 -25.14 -21.08
CA VAL A 381 20.52 -25.46 -21.46
C VAL A 381 20.71 -26.97 -21.60
N LYS A 382 19.83 -27.79 -21.00
CA LYS A 382 19.84 -29.25 -21.12
C LYS A 382 19.66 -29.70 -22.59
N GLY A 383 20.64 -30.43 -23.13
CA GLY A 383 20.66 -30.91 -24.51
C GLY A 383 22.06 -30.88 -25.12
N SER A 384 22.28 -31.69 -26.17
CA SER A 384 23.53 -31.68 -26.93
C SER A 384 23.66 -30.39 -27.77
N PRO A 385 24.89 -29.92 -28.07
CA PRO A 385 25.10 -28.73 -28.89
C PRO A 385 24.41 -28.80 -30.26
N ALA A 386 24.44 -29.98 -30.91
CA ALA A 386 23.77 -30.22 -32.18
C ALA A 386 22.24 -30.03 -32.09
N LEU A 387 21.61 -30.49 -31.01
CA LEU A 387 20.18 -30.29 -30.79
C LEU A 387 19.83 -28.81 -30.55
N LEU A 388 20.74 -28.04 -29.94
CA LEU A 388 20.52 -26.61 -29.70
C LEU A 388 20.71 -25.76 -30.96
N LEU A 389 21.59 -26.17 -31.88
CA LEU A 389 21.78 -25.51 -33.18
C LEU A 389 20.65 -25.77 -34.18
N THR A 390 19.96 -26.90 -34.06
CA THR A 390 18.83 -27.21 -34.95
C THR A 390 17.61 -26.33 -34.63
N PRO A 391 16.95 -25.74 -35.65
CA PRO A 391 15.72 -24.99 -35.45
C PRO A 391 14.65 -25.88 -34.82
N LYS A 392 13.93 -25.38 -33.81
CA LYS A 392 12.84 -26.15 -33.18
C LYS A 392 11.79 -26.48 -34.25
N ALA A 393 11.46 -27.75 -34.38
CA ALA A 393 10.42 -28.20 -35.30
C ALA A 393 9.09 -27.46 -35.02
N PRO A 394 8.34 -27.03 -36.06
CA PRO A 394 7.03 -26.44 -35.87
C PRO A 394 6.12 -27.45 -35.16
N LYS A 395 5.36 -27.00 -34.15
CA LYS A 395 4.43 -27.89 -33.45
C LYS A 395 3.34 -28.33 -34.42
N SER A 396 3.17 -29.65 -34.58
CA SER A 396 2.11 -30.24 -35.41
C SER A 396 0.72 -29.72 -34.98
N GLY A 397 -0.08 -29.26 -35.95
CA GLY A 397 -1.42 -28.73 -35.71
C GLY A 397 -2.38 -29.85 -35.28
N LYS A 398 -2.76 -29.87 -34.01
CA LYS A 398 -3.84 -30.74 -33.49
C LYS A 398 -5.18 -29.99 -33.53
N LYS A 399 -6.30 -30.72 -33.64
CA LYS A 399 -7.65 -30.14 -33.49
C LYS A 399 -7.77 -29.40 -32.16
N VAL A 400 -8.39 -28.22 -32.19
CA VAL A 400 -8.51 -27.32 -31.03
C VAL A 400 -9.81 -27.60 -30.26
N LEU A 401 -9.83 -27.39 -28.94
CA LEU A 401 -11.01 -27.67 -28.09
C LEU A 401 -12.27 -26.93 -28.56
N LEU A 402 -12.13 -25.69 -29.04
CA LEU A 402 -13.23 -24.87 -29.55
C LEU A 402 -13.82 -25.37 -30.88
N GLU A 403 -13.10 -26.20 -31.63
CA GLU A 403 -13.63 -26.87 -32.83
C GLU A 403 -14.66 -27.96 -32.47
N ARG A 404 -14.73 -28.37 -31.18
CA ARG A 404 -15.71 -29.33 -30.67
C ARG A 404 -17.06 -28.69 -30.31
N ILE A 405 -17.15 -27.35 -30.30
CA ILE A 405 -18.39 -26.61 -30.01
C ILE A 405 -18.89 -25.94 -31.30
N PRO A 406 -19.66 -26.66 -32.15
CA PRO A 406 -20.04 -26.18 -33.49
C PRO A 406 -20.87 -24.89 -33.48
N LEU A 407 -21.65 -24.64 -32.41
CA LEU A 407 -22.46 -23.42 -32.24
C LEU A 407 -21.63 -22.13 -32.28
N LEU A 408 -20.51 -22.10 -31.57
CA LEU A 408 -19.61 -20.95 -31.52
C LEU A 408 -18.67 -20.94 -32.73
N TRP A 409 -18.18 -22.11 -33.15
CA TRP A 409 -17.21 -22.21 -34.24
C TRP A 409 -17.81 -21.80 -35.59
N ASN A 410 -19.04 -22.21 -35.91
CA ASN A 410 -19.63 -21.94 -37.22
C ASN A 410 -20.00 -20.46 -37.44
N ARG A 411 -20.21 -19.69 -36.36
CA ARG A 411 -20.53 -18.24 -36.41
C ARG A 411 -19.30 -17.35 -36.63
N LEU A 412 -18.08 -17.86 -36.47
CA LEU A 412 -16.84 -17.09 -36.63
C LEU A 412 -16.41 -17.00 -38.10
N SER A 413 -16.06 -15.80 -38.56
CA SER A 413 -15.45 -15.62 -39.88
C SER A 413 -14.05 -16.27 -39.93
N PHE A 414 -13.58 -16.61 -41.14
CA PHE A 414 -12.29 -17.28 -41.35
C PHE A 414 -11.12 -16.57 -40.64
N LYS A 415 -11.15 -15.24 -40.66
CA LYS A 415 -10.19 -14.35 -39.99
C LYS A 415 -10.09 -14.62 -38.48
N TYR A 416 -11.21 -14.87 -37.79
CA TYR A 416 -11.21 -15.17 -36.35
C TYR A 416 -10.97 -16.64 -36.05
N LYS A 417 -11.45 -17.57 -36.91
CA LYS A 417 -11.16 -19.01 -36.79
C LYS A 417 -9.66 -19.28 -36.79
N SER A 418 -8.92 -18.68 -37.73
CA SER A 418 -7.48 -18.83 -37.83
C SER A 418 -6.76 -18.29 -36.59
N THR A 419 -7.13 -17.10 -36.13
CA THR A 419 -6.54 -16.49 -34.93
C THR A 419 -6.84 -17.32 -33.67
N LEU A 420 -8.08 -17.75 -33.47
CA LEU A 420 -8.48 -18.51 -32.28
C LEU A 420 -7.84 -19.90 -32.25
N ARG A 421 -7.70 -20.54 -33.42
CA ARG A 421 -6.92 -21.78 -33.57
C ARG A 421 -5.48 -21.54 -33.13
N ASN A 422 -4.85 -20.45 -33.57
CA ASN A 422 -3.47 -20.13 -33.22
C ASN A 422 -3.28 -19.90 -31.71
N VAL A 423 -4.12 -19.06 -31.10
CA VAL A 423 -4.10 -18.77 -29.66
C VAL A 423 -4.12 -20.06 -28.83
N LEU A 424 -5.06 -20.97 -29.14
CA LEU A 424 -5.29 -22.18 -28.36
C LEU A 424 -4.31 -23.32 -28.68
N LEU A 425 -3.71 -23.33 -29.86
CA LEU A 425 -2.59 -24.22 -30.19
C LEU A 425 -1.36 -23.90 -29.34
N PHE A 426 -1.11 -22.63 -29.07
CA PHE A 426 0.05 -22.16 -28.30
C PHE A 426 -0.25 -22.01 -26.79
N LYS A 427 -0.74 -23.09 -26.17
CA LYS A 427 -1.21 -23.14 -24.77
C LYS A 427 -0.31 -22.44 -23.75
N SER A 428 1.01 -22.62 -23.81
CA SER A 428 1.93 -21.99 -22.84
C SER A 428 1.87 -20.46 -22.91
N ARG A 429 1.74 -19.88 -24.11
CA ARG A 429 1.66 -18.42 -24.30
C ARG A 429 0.32 -17.88 -23.89
N PHE A 430 -0.72 -18.63 -24.24
CA PHE A 430 -2.09 -18.36 -23.81
C PHE A 430 -2.18 -18.27 -22.30
N PHE A 431 -1.77 -19.32 -21.57
CA PHE A 431 -1.84 -19.32 -20.11
C PHE A 431 -0.97 -18.24 -19.46
N MET A 432 0.27 -18.04 -19.92
CA MET A 432 1.12 -16.98 -19.35
C MET A 432 0.50 -15.59 -19.54
N THR A 433 -0.06 -15.30 -20.72
CA THR A 433 -0.68 -14.01 -21.00
C THR A 433 -1.95 -13.83 -20.18
N VAL A 434 -2.84 -14.82 -20.19
CA VAL A 434 -4.13 -14.77 -19.48
C VAL A 434 -3.92 -14.64 -17.98
N VAL A 435 -3.05 -15.45 -17.36
CA VAL A 435 -2.77 -15.38 -15.91
C VAL A 435 -2.16 -14.04 -15.50
N SER A 436 -1.27 -13.48 -16.33
CA SER A 436 -0.67 -12.17 -16.06
C SER A 436 -1.70 -11.04 -16.14
N VAL A 437 -2.59 -11.09 -17.14
CA VAL A 437 -3.67 -10.12 -17.29
C VAL A 437 -4.69 -10.27 -16.16
N ILE A 438 -5.03 -11.50 -15.75
CA ILE A 438 -5.87 -11.76 -14.57
C ILE A 438 -5.27 -11.08 -13.34
N GLY A 439 -4.01 -11.37 -13.01
CA GLY A 439 -3.36 -10.78 -11.83
C GLY A 439 -3.34 -9.24 -11.86
N SER A 440 -3.12 -8.65 -13.03
CA SER A 440 -3.17 -7.20 -13.20
C SER A 440 -4.59 -6.63 -13.05
N THR A 441 -5.60 -7.34 -13.57
CA THR A 441 -7.02 -6.94 -13.48
C THR A 441 -7.52 -7.03 -12.05
N VAL A 442 -7.14 -8.09 -11.33
CA VAL A 442 -7.45 -8.28 -9.89
C VAL A 442 -6.93 -7.08 -9.08
N LEU A 443 -5.68 -6.68 -9.32
CA LEU A 443 -5.06 -5.54 -8.64
C LEU A 443 -5.76 -4.21 -8.94
N VAL A 444 -6.09 -3.94 -10.20
CA VAL A 444 -6.84 -2.73 -10.59
C VAL A 444 -8.25 -2.72 -9.97
N PHE A 445 -8.96 -3.86 -10.02
CA PHE A 445 -10.28 -3.99 -9.43
C PHE A 445 -10.24 -3.73 -7.91
N ALA A 446 -9.27 -4.34 -7.22
CA ALA A 446 -9.14 -4.20 -5.78
C ALA A 446 -8.78 -2.78 -5.36
N GLY A 447 -7.90 -2.09 -6.11
CA GLY A 447 -7.61 -0.67 -5.87
C GLY A 447 -8.83 0.22 -6.06
N MET A 448 -9.64 -0.03 -7.09
CA MET A 448 -10.89 0.70 -7.32
C MET A 448 -11.96 0.40 -6.26
N GLY A 449 -12.15 -0.87 -5.91
CA GLY A 449 -13.15 -1.27 -4.92
C GLY A 449 -12.81 -0.80 -3.51
N LEU A 450 -11.52 -0.78 -3.13
CA LEU A 450 -11.07 -0.12 -1.90
C LEU A 450 -11.38 1.39 -1.92
N LEU A 451 -11.21 2.05 -3.07
CA LEU A 451 -11.49 3.48 -3.20
C LEU A 451 -12.98 3.81 -3.10
N ASP A 452 -13.84 3.01 -3.75
CA ASP A 452 -15.29 3.14 -3.63
C ASP A 452 -15.73 3.03 -2.17
N CYS A 453 -15.25 1.97 -1.50
CA CYS A 453 -15.54 1.66 -0.11
C CYS A 453 -15.03 2.75 0.85
N ALA A 454 -13.84 3.29 0.62
CA ALA A 454 -13.27 4.34 1.46
C ALA A 454 -14.00 5.68 1.33
N ARG A 455 -14.57 6.00 0.16
CA ARG A 455 -15.34 7.23 -0.07
C ARG A 455 -16.71 7.23 0.61
N LEU A 456 -17.25 6.05 0.92
CA LEU A 456 -18.54 5.91 1.58
C LEU A 456 -18.46 6.07 3.11
N ARG A 457 -17.26 6.02 3.69
CA ARG A 457 -17.06 6.12 5.14
C ARG A 457 -16.50 7.46 5.55
N GLU A 458 -17.09 8.02 6.59
CA GLU A 458 -16.54 9.17 7.30
C GLU A 458 -15.17 8.79 7.89
N ASN A 459 -14.23 9.74 7.86
CA ASN A 459 -12.87 9.63 8.43
C ASN A 459 -11.94 8.54 7.81
N ALA A 460 -12.33 7.89 6.70
CA ALA A 460 -11.49 6.92 5.98
C ALA A 460 -10.51 7.54 4.96
N PHE A 461 -9.98 8.74 5.24
CA PHE A 461 -9.11 9.47 4.30
C PHE A 461 -7.77 8.75 4.05
N ALA A 462 -7.17 8.18 5.09
CA ALA A 462 -5.94 7.39 4.98
C ALA A 462 -6.12 6.19 4.03
N ILE A 463 -7.24 5.45 4.16
CA ILE A 463 -7.54 4.32 3.29
C ILE A 463 -7.80 4.80 1.86
N SER A 464 -8.44 5.96 1.68
CA SER A 464 -8.62 6.57 0.35
C SER A 464 -7.29 6.87 -0.33
N ALA A 465 -6.33 7.46 0.39
CA ALA A 465 -4.99 7.73 -0.13
C ALA A 465 -4.25 6.44 -0.52
N VAL A 466 -4.33 5.40 0.32
CA VAL A 466 -3.77 4.08 0.04
C VAL A 466 -4.42 3.43 -1.18
N ALA A 467 -5.73 3.48 -1.30
CA ALA A 467 -6.47 2.93 -2.43
C ALA A 467 -6.09 3.61 -3.76
N ILE A 468 -5.89 4.94 -3.76
CA ILE A 468 -5.39 5.68 -4.93
C ILE A 468 -3.98 5.23 -5.30
N LEU A 469 -3.07 5.12 -4.33
CA LEU A 469 -1.70 4.65 -4.57
C LEU A 469 -1.68 3.23 -5.14
N VAL A 470 -2.47 2.32 -4.55
CA VAL A 470 -2.67 0.96 -5.04
C VAL A 470 -3.16 0.98 -6.49
N LEU A 471 -4.18 1.78 -6.80
CA LEU A 471 -4.73 1.87 -8.15
C LEU A 471 -3.68 2.35 -9.16
N VAL A 472 -2.93 3.40 -8.83
CA VAL A 472 -1.87 3.95 -9.69
C VAL A 472 -0.78 2.90 -9.95
N PHE A 473 -0.28 2.24 -8.91
CA PHE A 473 0.77 1.22 -9.05
C PHE A 473 0.28 -0.02 -9.80
N SER A 474 -0.97 -0.43 -9.57
CA SER A 474 -1.60 -1.54 -10.28
C SER A 474 -1.77 -1.24 -11.76
N ALA A 475 -2.17 -0.01 -12.10
CA ALA A 475 -2.28 0.46 -13.49
C ALA A 475 -0.91 0.49 -14.19
N VAL A 476 0.13 1.04 -13.54
CA VAL A 476 1.49 1.06 -14.09
C VAL A 476 2.02 -0.36 -14.28
N LEU A 477 1.85 -1.24 -13.28
CA LEU A 477 2.24 -2.64 -13.39
C LEU A 477 1.51 -3.33 -14.54
N CYS A 478 0.19 -3.14 -14.65
CA CYS A 478 -0.62 -3.69 -15.75
C CYS A 478 -0.04 -3.27 -17.12
N ALA A 479 0.24 -1.98 -17.30
CA ALA A 479 0.83 -1.46 -18.53
C ALA A 479 2.20 -2.10 -18.84
N LEU A 480 3.08 -2.24 -17.85
CA LEU A 480 4.40 -2.85 -18.00
C LEU A 480 4.30 -4.35 -18.36
N VAL A 481 3.43 -5.08 -17.66
CA VAL A 481 3.19 -6.52 -17.89
C VAL A 481 2.65 -6.75 -19.29
N VAL A 482 1.61 -5.99 -19.68
CA VAL A 482 0.98 -6.09 -21.00
C VAL A 482 1.93 -5.69 -22.12
N TYR A 483 2.76 -4.66 -21.91
CA TYR A 483 3.85 -4.30 -22.82
C TYR A 483 4.85 -5.42 -23.00
N ASN A 484 5.31 -6.03 -21.90
CA ASN A 484 6.28 -7.12 -21.96
C ASN A 484 5.73 -8.32 -22.73
N LEU A 485 4.51 -8.75 -22.41
CA LEU A 485 3.86 -9.89 -23.06
C LEU A 485 3.62 -9.64 -24.54
N THR A 486 3.19 -8.43 -24.90
CA THR A 486 3.01 -8.02 -26.30
C THR A 486 4.33 -8.04 -27.05
N ASN A 487 5.39 -7.52 -26.44
CA ASN A 487 6.73 -7.52 -27.01
C ASN A 487 7.27 -8.95 -27.21
N ILE A 488 7.05 -9.85 -26.24
CA ILE A 488 7.39 -11.28 -26.36
C ILE A 488 6.62 -11.92 -27.52
N ASN A 489 5.30 -11.74 -27.58
CA ASN A 489 4.45 -12.30 -28.63
C ASN A 489 4.85 -11.81 -30.04
N VAL A 490 5.18 -10.52 -30.19
CA VAL A 490 5.68 -9.97 -31.46
C VAL A 490 7.05 -10.55 -31.81
N SER A 491 7.97 -10.64 -30.84
CA SER A 491 9.34 -11.15 -31.08
C SER A 491 9.35 -12.61 -31.52
N GLU A 492 8.41 -13.41 -31.03
CA GLU A 492 8.27 -14.83 -31.36
C GLU A 492 7.78 -15.06 -32.79
N ARG A 493 7.00 -14.13 -33.32
CA ARG A 493 6.34 -14.26 -34.62
C ARG A 493 7.06 -13.52 -35.72
N LYS A 494 8.25 -13.00 -35.46
CA LYS A 494 9.01 -12.22 -36.45
C LYS A 494 9.14 -12.94 -37.80
N ARG A 495 9.34 -14.27 -37.79
CA ARG A 495 9.36 -15.11 -39.01
C ARG A 495 7.98 -15.23 -39.67
N GLU A 496 6.93 -15.53 -38.91
CA GLU A 496 5.54 -15.60 -39.42
C GLU A 496 5.12 -14.27 -40.06
N ILE A 497 5.45 -13.15 -39.42
CA ILE A 497 5.21 -11.78 -39.91
C ILE A 497 5.97 -11.55 -41.22
N ALA A 498 7.27 -11.91 -41.28
CA ALA A 498 8.07 -11.77 -42.49
C ALA A 498 7.51 -12.59 -43.66
N THR A 499 7.09 -13.84 -43.42
CA THR A 499 6.47 -14.69 -44.45
C THR A 499 5.16 -14.09 -44.95
N LEU A 500 4.29 -13.57 -44.07
CA LEU A 500 3.05 -12.92 -44.48
C LEU A 500 3.31 -11.68 -45.34
N MET A 501 4.29 -10.86 -44.97
CA MET A 501 4.65 -9.67 -45.77
C MET A 501 5.22 -10.04 -47.14
N VAL A 502 6.02 -11.13 -47.24
CA VAL A 502 6.51 -11.65 -48.53
C VAL A 502 5.39 -12.23 -49.39
N LEU A 503 4.37 -12.83 -48.78
CA LEU A 503 3.16 -13.30 -49.47
C LEU A 503 2.24 -12.15 -49.95
N GLY A 504 2.64 -10.89 -49.75
CA GLY A 504 1.92 -9.72 -50.23
C GLY A 504 0.87 -9.15 -49.26
N TYR A 505 0.82 -9.63 -48.00
CA TYR A 505 -0.07 -9.03 -47.00
C TYR A 505 0.37 -7.62 -46.64
N HIS A 506 -0.59 -6.70 -46.54
CA HIS A 506 -0.28 -5.32 -46.15
C HIS A 506 0.05 -5.20 -44.66
N ASP A 507 0.86 -4.20 -44.30
CA ASP A 507 1.25 -3.91 -42.91
C ASP A 507 0.08 -3.87 -41.93
N LYS A 508 -1.07 -3.30 -42.36
CA LYS A 508 -2.30 -3.22 -41.55
C LYS A 508 -2.93 -4.59 -41.30
N GLU A 509 -2.84 -5.50 -42.26
CA GLU A 509 -3.42 -6.84 -42.16
C GLU A 509 -2.58 -7.72 -41.23
N VAL A 510 -1.26 -7.65 -41.37
CA VAL A 510 -0.31 -8.39 -40.52
C VAL A 510 -0.37 -7.89 -39.07
N THR A 511 -0.34 -6.57 -38.87
CA THR A 511 -0.49 -5.99 -37.52
C THR A 511 -1.86 -6.31 -36.91
N GLY A 512 -2.94 -6.21 -37.69
CA GLY A 512 -4.29 -6.55 -37.25
C GLY A 512 -4.47 -8.02 -36.87
N TYR A 513 -3.73 -8.96 -37.47
CA TYR A 513 -3.73 -10.37 -37.07
C TYR A 513 -3.13 -10.57 -35.67
N ILE A 514 -1.98 -9.95 -35.39
CA ILE A 514 -1.32 -10.04 -34.07
C ILE A 514 -2.17 -9.36 -32.99
N TYR A 515 -2.71 -8.17 -33.30
CA TYR A 515 -3.52 -7.42 -32.35
C TYR A 515 -4.77 -8.18 -31.93
N ARG A 516 -5.44 -8.86 -32.87
CA ARG A 516 -6.60 -9.71 -32.55
C ARG A 516 -6.27 -10.79 -31.54
N GLU A 517 -5.13 -11.45 -31.66
CA GLU A 517 -4.71 -12.45 -30.68
C GLU A 517 -4.48 -11.85 -29.29
N ILE A 518 -3.75 -10.73 -29.22
CA ILE A 518 -3.49 -10.06 -27.94
C ILE A 518 -4.79 -9.60 -27.30
N TYR A 519 -5.69 -8.99 -28.07
CA TYR A 519 -6.98 -8.53 -27.56
C TYR A 519 -7.88 -9.67 -27.11
N ILE A 520 -7.89 -10.82 -27.80
CA ILE A 520 -8.64 -12.00 -27.35
C ILE A 520 -8.09 -12.50 -26.00
N MET A 521 -6.76 -12.62 -25.86
CA MET A 521 -6.16 -13.08 -24.60
C MET A 521 -6.37 -12.07 -23.46
N SER A 522 -6.24 -10.78 -23.74
CA SER A 522 -6.50 -9.72 -22.77
C SER A 522 -7.96 -9.66 -22.36
N LEU A 523 -8.90 -9.85 -23.30
CA LEU A 523 -10.33 -9.88 -23.00
C LEU A 523 -10.67 -11.06 -22.09
N ILE A 524 -10.17 -12.26 -22.41
CA ILE A 524 -10.37 -13.45 -21.56
C ILE A 524 -9.77 -13.21 -20.17
N GLY A 525 -8.55 -12.67 -20.10
CA GLY A 525 -7.88 -12.37 -18.84
C GLY A 525 -8.63 -11.32 -18.00
N ALA A 526 -9.17 -10.27 -18.64
CA ALA A 526 -9.94 -9.23 -17.97
C ALA A 526 -11.29 -9.76 -17.47
N LEU A 527 -12.00 -10.55 -18.28
CA LEU A 527 -13.29 -11.15 -17.90
C LEU A 527 -13.15 -12.15 -16.75
N LEU A 528 -12.08 -12.95 -16.73
CA LEU A 528 -11.79 -13.86 -15.61
C LEU A 528 -11.19 -13.11 -14.39
N GLY A 529 -10.54 -11.98 -14.64
CA GLY A 529 -9.92 -11.15 -13.62
C GLY A 529 -10.92 -10.46 -12.72
N VAL A 530 -12.07 -10.03 -13.24
CA VAL A 530 -13.11 -9.35 -12.42
C VAL A 530 -13.68 -10.28 -11.33
N PRO A 531 -14.17 -11.50 -11.61
CA PRO A 531 -14.65 -12.41 -10.56
C PRO A 531 -13.58 -12.75 -9.51
N LEU A 532 -12.33 -12.95 -9.95
CA LEU A 532 -11.21 -13.18 -9.03
C LEU A 532 -10.85 -11.93 -8.24
N GLY A 533 -11.05 -10.74 -8.81
CA GLY A 533 -10.88 -9.46 -8.13
C GLY A 533 -11.92 -9.25 -7.05
N VAL A 534 -13.17 -9.62 -7.33
CA VAL A 534 -14.27 -9.63 -6.34
C VAL A 534 -13.94 -10.59 -5.21
N ALA A 535 -13.56 -11.83 -5.51
CA ALA A 535 -13.21 -12.81 -4.48
C ALA A 535 -11.99 -12.37 -3.64
N PHE A 536 -10.98 -11.76 -4.28
CA PHE A 536 -9.84 -11.20 -3.57
C PHE A 536 -10.24 -10.04 -2.65
N LEU A 537 -11.06 -9.12 -3.15
CA LEU A 537 -11.49 -7.96 -2.37
C LEU A 537 -12.41 -8.36 -1.20
N ASP A 538 -13.24 -9.38 -1.37
CA ASP A 538 -14.04 -9.99 -0.30
C ASP A 538 -13.14 -10.54 0.83
N ILE A 539 -12.08 -11.25 0.46
CA ILE A 539 -11.05 -11.70 1.43
C ILE A 539 -10.40 -10.52 2.12
N VAL A 540 -10.01 -9.47 1.36
CA VAL A 540 -9.40 -8.27 1.95
C VAL A 540 -10.36 -7.64 2.95
N PHE A 541 -11.61 -7.37 2.57
CA PHE A 541 -12.62 -6.76 3.45
C PHE A 541 -12.86 -7.59 4.72
N GLY A 542 -12.90 -8.92 4.62
CA GLY A 542 -13.00 -9.80 5.78
C GLY A 542 -11.76 -9.79 6.68
N LEU A 543 -10.56 -9.55 6.14
CA LEU A 543 -9.33 -9.44 6.93
C LEU A 543 -9.24 -8.11 7.69
N ILE A 544 -9.70 -7.01 7.09
CA ILE A 544 -9.52 -5.67 7.66
C ILE A 544 -10.74 -5.14 8.41
N ASP A 545 -11.83 -5.92 8.45
CA ASP A 545 -13.15 -5.52 8.95
C ASP A 545 -13.52 -4.11 8.48
N PHE A 546 -13.46 -3.93 7.16
CA PHE A 546 -13.69 -2.66 6.49
C PHE A 546 -14.21 -2.94 5.09
N GLY A 547 -15.51 -2.71 4.89
CA GLY A 547 -16.12 -2.90 3.58
C GLY A 547 -17.00 -4.12 3.48
N THR A 548 -17.94 -4.05 2.56
CA THR A 548 -18.60 -5.21 1.99
C THR A 548 -18.62 -5.09 0.47
N LEU A 549 -18.90 -6.18 -0.23
CA LEU A 549 -19.08 -6.14 -1.69
C LEU A 549 -20.24 -5.24 -2.12
N SER A 550 -21.18 -4.93 -1.23
CA SER A 550 -22.29 -4.01 -1.51
C SER A 550 -21.86 -2.54 -1.58
N ASP A 551 -20.71 -2.21 -1.02
CA ASP A 551 -20.12 -0.86 -1.07
C ASP A 551 -19.47 -0.56 -2.43
N ILE A 552 -19.30 -1.57 -3.29
CA ILE A 552 -18.65 -1.43 -4.60
C ILE A 552 -19.65 -0.92 -5.63
N ASN A 553 -19.28 0.17 -6.30
CA ASN A 553 -20.15 0.71 -7.33
C ASN A 553 -20.21 -0.21 -8.56
N TRP A 554 -21.37 -0.30 -9.21
CA TRP A 554 -21.57 -1.11 -10.42
C TRP A 554 -20.60 -0.74 -11.56
N TRP A 555 -20.20 0.53 -11.66
CA TRP A 555 -19.29 1.00 -12.70
C TRP A 555 -17.86 0.46 -12.52
N THR A 556 -17.46 0.06 -11.31
CA THR A 556 -16.14 -0.55 -11.05
C THR A 556 -15.98 -1.89 -11.76
N TYR A 557 -17.06 -2.68 -11.85
CA TYR A 557 -17.10 -3.95 -12.58
C TYR A 557 -16.93 -3.77 -14.10
N VAL A 558 -17.37 -2.64 -14.64
CA VAL A 558 -17.29 -2.33 -16.09
C VAL A 558 -15.99 -1.59 -16.42
N LEU A 559 -15.59 -0.63 -15.59
CA LEU A 559 -14.42 0.20 -15.85
C LEU A 559 -13.12 -0.58 -15.72
N THR A 560 -13.01 -1.52 -14.77
CA THR A 560 -11.81 -2.35 -14.60
C THR A 560 -11.40 -3.07 -15.89
N PRO A 561 -12.25 -3.92 -16.53
CA PRO A 561 -11.87 -4.61 -17.74
C PRO A 561 -11.65 -3.64 -18.91
N LEU A 562 -12.35 -2.50 -18.97
CA LEU A 562 -12.11 -1.46 -19.97
C LEU A 562 -10.72 -0.82 -19.82
N LEU A 563 -10.31 -0.51 -18.59
CA LEU A 563 -8.96 0.00 -18.28
C LEU A 563 -7.89 -1.02 -18.69
N THR A 564 -8.05 -2.29 -18.31
CA THR A 564 -7.11 -3.35 -18.73
C THR A 564 -7.01 -3.45 -20.25
N MET A 565 -8.14 -3.41 -20.96
CA MET A 565 -8.17 -3.44 -22.42
C MET A 565 -7.54 -2.18 -23.04
N SER A 566 -7.69 -1.02 -22.42
CA SER A 566 -7.05 0.22 -22.86
C SER A 566 -5.52 0.12 -22.80
N PHE A 567 -4.95 -0.50 -21.77
CA PHE A 567 -3.50 -0.74 -21.69
C PHE A 567 -3.02 -1.69 -22.79
N SER A 568 -3.79 -2.73 -23.12
CA SER A 568 -3.50 -3.60 -24.26
C SER A 568 -3.53 -2.85 -25.60
N PHE A 569 -4.49 -1.94 -25.77
CA PHE A 569 -4.56 -1.08 -26.94
C PHE A 569 -3.34 -0.15 -27.05
N ILE A 570 -2.96 0.52 -25.96
CA ILE A 570 -1.79 1.41 -25.92
C ILE A 570 -0.50 0.62 -26.22
N SER A 571 -0.31 -0.51 -25.55
CA SER A 571 0.85 -1.40 -25.73
C SER A 571 1.03 -1.85 -27.19
N THR A 572 -0.05 -2.35 -27.80
CA THR A 572 -0.04 -2.79 -29.20
C THR A 572 0.29 -1.65 -30.17
N ARG A 573 -0.22 -0.44 -29.89
CA ARG A 573 0.07 0.77 -30.69
C ARG A 573 1.54 1.19 -30.60
N LEU A 574 2.12 1.18 -29.41
CA LEU A 574 3.55 1.48 -29.20
C LEU A 574 4.45 0.50 -29.97
N LEU A 575 4.10 -0.79 -29.96
CA LEU A 575 4.87 -1.84 -30.62
C LEU A 575 4.62 -1.94 -32.14
N ARG A 576 3.68 -1.17 -32.70
CA ARG A 576 3.41 -1.13 -34.15
C ARG A 576 4.67 -0.83 -34.97
N LYS A 577 5.43 0.19 -34.57
CA LYS A 577 6.64 0.61 -35.28
C LYS A 577 7.67 -0.53 -35.37
N LYS A 578 7.74 -1.36 -34.33
CA LYS A 578 8.64 -2.53 -34.27
C LYS A 578 8.20 -3.65 -35.20
N ILE A 579 6.88 -3.87 -35.37
CA ILE A 579 6.34 -4.85 -36.30
C ILE A 579 6.66 -4.45 -37.74
N VAL A 580 6.36 -3.20 -38.12
CA VAL A 580 6.51 -2.70 -39.49
C VAL A 580 7.98 -2.59 -39.93
N LYS A 581 8.90 -2.24 -39.02
CA LYS A 581 10.34 -2.17 -39.33
C LYS A 581 11.04 -3.54 -39.37
N THR A 582 10.29 -4.63 -39.43
CA THR A 582 10.88 -5.98 -39.46
C THR A 582 11.49 -6.25 -40.83
N ASP A 583 12.83 -6.32 -40.90
CA ASP A 583 13.55 -6.72 -42.11
C ASP A 583 13.17 -8.16 -42.52
N MET A 584 12.46 -8.28 -43.64
CA MET A 584 11.96 -9.53 -44.20
C MET A 584 13.11 -10.42 -44.66
N ASN A 585 14.09 -9.84 -45.33
CA ASN A 585 15.21 -10.57 -45.93
C ASN A 585 16.13 -11.15 -44.85
N ALA A 586 16.45 -10.37 -43.82
CA ALA A 586 17.24 -10.85 -42.69
C ALA A 586 16.52 -11.94 -41.87
N SER A 587 15.18 -11.88 -41.80
CA SER A 587 14.39 -12.84 -41.03
C SER A 587 14.27 -14.20 -41.73
N LEU A 588 14.22 -14.21 -43.06
CA LEU A 588 14.11 -15.42 -43.88
C LEU A 588 15.48 -16.09 -44.17
N LYS A 589 16.56 -15.32 -44.29
CA LYS A 589 17.93 -15.84 -44.51
C LYS A 589 18.52 -16.65 -43.34
N SER A 590 17.91 -16.63 -42.16
CA SER A 590 18.40 -17.34 -40.96
C SER A 590 18.25 -18.88 -40.99
N LEU A 591 18.15 -19.46 -42.18
CA LEU A 591 18.00 -20.90 -42.47
C LEU A 591 19.14 -21.46 -43.35
N GLU A 592 19.95 -20.58 -43.96
CA GLU A 592 21.22 -20.92 -44.59
C GLU A 592 22.35 -20.57 -43.62
#